data_AF-A2ED03-F1
#
_entry.id   AF-A2ED03-F1
#
_cell.length_a   1.000
_cell.length_b   1.000
_cell.length_c   1.000
_cell.angle_alpha   90.00
_cell.angle_beta   90.00
_cell.angle_gamma   90.00
#
_symmetry.space_group_name_H-M   'P 1'
#
loop_
_entity.id
_entity.type
_entity.pdbx_description
1 polymer ?
#
loop_
_entity_poly.entity_id
_entity_poly.type
_entity_poly.pdbx_seq_one_letter_code
_entity_poly.pdbx_strand_id
1 'polypeptide(L)'
;MRNICQDTPLIIACYNNSIDVVKFLITLDGIDINAQDYYGNTPLHEACRCNYRDIVEILIGFRGININIRNVQGDIPINMTRDKRINNLLTAPEKSVEDRKIKEVKN
;
A
#
# COMPACT_ATOMS: atom_id res chain seq x y z
N MET A 1 -0.33 -6.57 -18.13
CA MET A 1 -1.73 -6.74 -18.54
C MET A 1 -2.60 -6.44 -17.32
N ARG A 2 -3.68 -5.67 -17.49
CA ARG A 2 -4.68 -5.40 -16.45
C ARG A 2 -5.96 -6.16 -16.82
N ASN A 3 -6.65 -6.77 -15.85
CA ASN A 3 -7.91 -7.46 -16.10
C ASN A 3 -9.07 -6.44 -16.21
N ILE A 4 -10.32 -6.91 -16.30
CA ILE A 4 -11.53 -6.05 -16.41
C ILE A 4 -11.68 -5.12 -15.19
N CYS A 5 -11.22 -5.57 -14.02
CA CYS A 5 -11.19 -4.78 -12.77
C CYS A 5 -9.95 -3.89 -12.64
N GLN A 6 -9.14 -3.78 -13.69
CA GLN A 6 -7.84 -3.10 -13.71
C GLN A 6 -6.80 -3.63 -12.72
N ASP A 7 -6.99 -4.84 -12.19
CA ASP A 7 -6.06 -5.41 -11.21
C ASP A 7 -4.69 -5.62 -11.85
N THR A 8 -3.65 -5.24 -11.11
CA THR A 8 -2.28 -5.63 -11.45
C THR A 8 -1.99 -7.02 -10.91
N PRO A 9 -1.00 -7.75 -11.49
CA PRO A 9 -0.56 -9.02 -10.93
C PRO A 9 -0.20 -8.93 -9.44
N LEU A 10 0.30 -7.78 -9.00
CA LEU A 10 0.65 -7.53 -7.61
C LEU A 10 -0.59 -7.41 -6.70
N ILE A 11 -1.65 -6.74 -7.15
CA ILE A 11 -2.94 -6.66 -6.43
C ILE A 11 -3.52 -8.07 -6.24
N ILE A 12 -3.55 -8.87 -7.32
CA ILE A 12 -4.04 -10.25 -7.28
C ILE A 12 -3.22 -11.11 -6.31
N ALA A 13 -1.89 -10.97 -6.32
CA ALA A 13 -1.01 -11.70 -5.40
C ALA A 13 -1.25 -11.32 -3.93
N CYS A 14 -1.50 -10.03 -3.65
CA CYS A 14 -1.84 -9.55 -2.31
C CYS A 14 -3.20 -10.07 -1.85
N TYR A 15 -4.20 -10.08 -2.74
CA TYR A 15 -5.53 -10.61 -2.43
C TYR A 15 -5.51 -12.12 -2.14
N ASN A 16 -4.67 -12.89 -2.84
CA ASN A 16 -4.56 -14.35 -2.67
C ASN A 16 -3.57 -14.80 -1.59
N ASN A 17 -3.06 -13.88 -0.75
CA ASN A 17 -2.01 -14.15 0.25
C ASN A 17 -0.75 -14.86 -0.31
N SER A 18 -0.39 -14.59 -1.57
CA SER A 18 0.69 -15.29 -2.25
C SER A 18 2.04 -14.63 -1.99
N ILE A 19 2.58 -14.81 -0.78
CA ILE A 19 3.79 -14.14 -0.29
C ILE A 19 4.98 -14.27 -1.26
N ASP A 20 5.25 -15.47 -1.77
CA ASP A 20 6.38 -15.69 -2.67
C ASP A 20 6.22 -14.97 -4.00
N VAL A 21 4.98 -14.90 -4.51
CA VAL A 21 4.65 -14.17 -5.73
C VAL A 21 4.77 -12.66 -5.49
N VAL A 22 4.31 -12.15 -4.34
CA VAL A 22 4.49 -10.74 -3.97
C VAL A 22 5.98 -10.39 -3.95
N LYS A 23 6.81 -11.18 -3.26
CA LYS A 23 8.27 -10.98 -3.21
C LYS A 23 8.91 -11.03 -4.59
N PHE A 24 8.51 -11.97 -5.44
CA PHE A 24 9.01 -12.03 -6.80
C PHE A 24 8.62 -10.78 -7.61
N LEU A 25 7.35 -10.39 -7.58
CA LEU A 25 6.83 -9.27 -8.37
C LEU A 25 7.50 -7.94 -7.98
N ILE A 26 7.70 -7.65 -6.69
CA ILE A 26 8.35 -6.40 -6.28
C ILE A 26 9.81 -6.29 -6.74
N THR A 27 10.45 -7.40 -7.11
CA THR A 27 11.83 -7.37 -7.65
C THR A 27 11.89 -7.10 -9.15
N LEU A 28 10.76 -7.10 -9.84
CA LEU A 28 10.70 -6.85 -11.27
C LEU A 28 10.80 -5.34 -11.56
N ASP A 29 11.65 -4.99 -12.51
CA ASP A 29 11.77 -3.61 -12.98
C ASP A 29 10.46 -3.11 -13.61
N GLY A 30 10.11 -1.86 -13.29
CA GLY A 30 8.93 -1.21 -13.85
C GLY A 30 7.59 -1.59 -13.20
N ILE A 31 7.59 -2.37 -12.12
CA ILE A 31 6.37 -2.63 -11.34
C ILE A 31 5.97 -1.37 -10.57
N ASP A 32 4.73 -0.95 -10.78
CA ASP A 32 4.09 0.10 -10.01
C ASP A 32 3.44 -0.50 -8.74
N ILE A 33 4.14 -0.38 -7.62
CA ILE A 33 3.68 -0.86 -6.30
C ILE A 33 2.46 -0.08 -5.78
N ASN A 34 2.22 1.11 -6.30
CA ASN A 34 1.12 2.00 -5.91
C ASN A 34 -0.04 1.95 -6.90
N ALA A 35 0.01 1.03 -7.88
CA ALA A 35 -1.00 0.92 -8.90
C ALA A 35 -2.39 0.74 -8.29
N GLN A 36 -3.36 1.45 -8.84
CA GLN A 36 -4.75 1.37 -8.41
C GLN A 36 -5.56 0.47 -9.36
N ASP A 37 -6.42 -0.36 -8.78
CA ASP A 37 -7.48 -1.08 -9.48
C ASP A 37 -8.64 -0.14 -9.87
N TYR A 38 -9.71 -0.70 -10.42
CA TYR A 38 -10.91 0.04 -10.81
C TYR A 38 -11.59 0.78 -9.64
N TYR A 39 -11.45 0.25 -8.41
CA TYR A 39 -12.00 0.84 -7.20
C TYR A 39 -11.04 1.82 -6.51
N GLY A 40 -9.88 2.08 -7.11
CA GLY A 40 -8.85 2.91 -6.50
C GLY A 40 -8.04 2.19 -5.42
N ASN A 41 -8.24 0.90 -5.21
CA ASN A 41 -7.48 0.13 -4.24
C ASN A 41 -6.08 -0.17 -4.77
N THR A 42 -5.10 0.00 -3.90
CA THR A 42 -3.70 -0.38 -4.14
C THR A 42 -3.42 -1.78 -3.60
N PRO A 43 -2.28 -2.41 -3.94
CA PRO A 43 -1.87 -3.66 -3.29
C PRO A 43 -1.92 -3.60 -1.76
N LEU A 44 -1.58 -2.43 -1.19
CA LEU A 44 -1.61 -2.22 0.26
C LEU A 44 -3.05 -2.15 0.82
N HIS A 45 -4.02 -1.59 0.09
CA HIS A 45 -5.43 -1.65 0.49
C HIS A 45 -5.90 -3.09 0.60
N GLU A 46 -5.60 -3.93 -0.39
CA GLU A 46 -6.00 -5.33 -0.41
C GLU A 46 -5.33 -6.14 0.71
N ALA A 47 -4.03 -5.95 0.93
CA ALA A 47 -3.31 -6.58 2.02
C ALA A 47 -3.90 -6.20 3.40
N CYS A 48 -4.28 -4.93 3.59
CA CYS A 48 -4.92 -4.45 4.81
C CYS A 48 -6.34 -5.00 4.97
N ARG A 49 -7.16 -4.96 3.91
CA ARG A 49 -8.53 -5.49 3.88
C ARG A 49 -8.58 -6.96 4.30
N CYS A 50 -7.62 -7.75 3.83
CA CYS A 50 -7.51 -9.17 4.16
C CYS A 50 -6.75 -9.46 5.47
N ASN A 51 -6.22 -8.44 6.14
CA ASN A 51 -5.38 -8.54 7.35
C ASN A 51 -4.12 -9.42 7.18
N TYR A 52 -3.49 -9.40 5.99
CA TYR A 52 -2.27 -10.14 5.71
C TYR A 52 -1.03 -9.36 6.13
N ARG A 53 -0.72 -9.45 7.43
CA ARG A 53 0.40 -8.72 8.05
C ARG A 53 1.73 -8.92 7.32
N ASP A 54 2.09 -10.15 6.96
CA ASP A 54 3.38 -10.43 6.32
C ASP A 54 3.51 -9.72 4.97
N ILE A 55 2.41 -9.65 4.21
CA ILE A 55 2.36 -8.92 2.94
C ILE A 55 2.43 -7.41 3.18
N VAL A 56 1.75 -6.90 4.21
CA VAL A 56 1.87 -5.48 4.60
C VAL A 56 3.32 -5.13 4.93
N GLU A 57 4.01 -5.94 5.74
CA GLU A 57 5.42 -5.73 6.10
C GLU A 57 6.34 -5.72 4.87
N ILE A 58 6.10 -6.62 3.91
CA ILE A 58 6.85 -6.65 2.64
C ILE A 58 6.61 -5.37 1.83
N LEU A 59 5.36 -4.94 1.67
CA LEU A 59 4.99 -3.77 0.85
C LEU A 59 5.51 -2.46 1.44
N ILE A 60 5.39 -2.26 2.76
CA ILE A 60 5.86 -1.02 3.42
C ILE A 60 7.39 -0.92 3.43
N GLY A 61 8.10 -2.06 3.34
CA GLY A 61 9.55 -2.09 3.23
C GLY A 61 10.08 -1.67 1.86
N PHE A 62 9.22 -1.58 0.85
CA PHE A 62 9.64 -1.26 -0.51
C PHE A 62 9.78 0.24 -0.76
N ARG A 63 10.81 0.64 -1.50
CA ARG A 63 11.09 2.06 -1.78
C ARG A 63 9.99 2.67 -2.64
N GLY A 64 9.46 3.81 -2.21
CA GLY A 64 8.45 4.57 -2.97
C GLY A 64 7.01 4.13 -2.73
N ILE A 65 6.76 3.21 -1.80
CA ILE A 65 5.40 2.90 -1.34
C ILE A 65 4.71 4.14 -0.77
N ASN A 66 3.46 4.38 -1.17
CA ASN A 66 2.63 5.45 -0.63
C ASN A 66 1.46 4.85 0.17
N ILE A 67 1.54 5.01 1.50
CA ILE A 67 0.57 4.47 2.44
C ILE A 67 -0.70 5.32 2.60
N ASN A 68 -0.76 6.48 1.95
CA ASN A 68 -1.85 7.46 2.10
C ASN A 68 -2.71 7.63 0.83
N ILE A 69 -2.58 6.72 -0.15
CA ILE A 69 -3.42 6.73 -1.35
C ILE A 69 -4.87 6.48 -0.95
N ARG A 70 -5.80 7.26 -1.50
CA ARG A 70 -7.24 7.09 -1.27
C ARG A 70 -7.84 6.27 -2.40
N ASN A 71 -8.67 5.29 -2.04
CA ASN A 71 -9.53 4.60 -3.00
C ASN A 71 -10.77 5.46 -3.35
N VAL A 72 -11.65 4.94 -4.22
CA VAL A 72 -12.88 5.64 -4.66
C VAL A 72 -13.83 5.95 -3.50
N GLN A 73 -13.79 5.16 -2.42
CA GLN A 73 -14.60 5.38 -1.22
C GLN A 73 -14.01 6.47 -0.30
N GLY A 74 -12.80 6.96 -0.60
CA GLY A 74 -12.06 7.94 0.18
C GLY A 74 -11.21 7.32 1.30
N ASP A 75 -11.16 5.99 1.39
CA ASP A 75 -10.40 5.26 2.40
C ASP A 75 -8.93 5.15 2.02
N ILE A 76 -8.06 5.27 3.03
CA ILE A 76 -6.64 4.94 2.94
C ILE A 76 -6.41 3.51 3.42
N PRO A 77 -5.30 2.82 3.08
CA PRO A 77 -5.07 1.43 3.44
C PRO A 77 -5.29 1.10 4.92
N ILE A 78 -4.87 1.97 5.84
CA ILE A 78 -5.07 1.75 7.29
C ILE A 78 -6.55 1.73 7.70
N ASN A 79 -7.44 2.40 6.96
CA ASN A 79 -8.89 2.34 7.23
C ASN A 79 -9.51 0.99 6.84
N MET A 80 -8.84 0.22 5.98
CA MET A 80 -9.33 -1.06 5.48
C MET A 80 -9.09 -2.21 6.45
N THR A 81 -8.23 -2.04 7.45
CA THR A 81 -7.91 -3.05 8.46
C THR A 81 -8.53 -2.72 9.81
N ARG A 82 -8.88 -3.77 10.57
CA ARG A 82 -9.28 -3.65 11.99
C ARG A 82 -8.23 -4.27 12.92
N ASP A 83 -7.16 -4.82 12.36
CA ASP A 83 -6.08 -5.43 13.12
C ASP A 83 -5.14 -4.33 13.67
N LYS A 84 -5.14 -4.18 14.99
CA LYS A 84 -4.27 -3.23 15.70
C LYS A 84 -2.79 -3.42 15.37
N ARG A 85 -2.34 -4.65 15.09
CA ARG A 85 -0.95 -4.94 14.75
C ARG A 85 -0.58 -4.33 13.40
N ILE A 86 -1.47 -4.43 12.42
CA ILE A 86 -1.30 -3.81 11.09
C ILE A 86 -1.41 -2.30 11.20
N ASN A 87 -2.35 -1.78 12.01
CA ASN A 87 -2.45 -0.34 12.26
C ASN A 87 -1.13 0.22 12.78
N ASN A 88 -0.52 -0.42 13.78
CA ASN A 88 0.76 0.01 14.33
C ASN A 88 1.89 0.06 13.28
N LEU A 89 1.87 -0.82 12.27
CA LEU A 89 2.84 -0.82 11.17
C LEU A 89 2.63 0.37 10.21
N LEU A 90 1.39 0.83 10.05
CA LEU A 90 1.01 1.90 9.12
C LEU A 90 0.97 3.28 9.79
N THR A 91 0.83 3.34 11.12
CA THR A 91 0.85 4.58 11.92
C THR A 91 2.27 5.13 12.13
N ALA A 92 3.33 4.30 11.99
CA ALA A 92 4.72 4.76 11.99
C ALA A 92 5.30 4.63 10.58
N PRO A 93 5.65 5.71 9.83
CA PRO A 93 6.20 7.00 10.28
C PRO A 93 5.51 8.24 9.65
N GLU A 94 4.77 8.99 10.44
CA GLU A 94 4.59 10.44 10.27
C GLU A 94 5.93 11.19 10.48
N LYS A 95 6.93 10.95 9.62
CA LYS A 95 8.20 11.71 9.62
C LYS A 95 8.49 12.47 8.33
N SER A 96 7.54 12.59 7.40
CA SER A 96 7.85 13.21 6.09
C SER A 96 6.92 14.35 5.64
N VAL A 97 5.81 14.63 6.34
CA VAL A 97 4.86 15.66 5.90
C VAL A 97 4.89 16.91 6.79
N GLU A 98 4.95 16.77 8.12
CA GLU A 98 5.03 17.93 9.03
C GLU A 98 6.36 18.72 8.93
N ASP A 99 7.48 18.08 8.59
CA ASP A 99 8.79 18.76 8.48
C ASP A 99 8.88 19.74 7.30
N ARG A 100 7.97 19.63 6.31
CA ARG A 100 7.95 20.57 5.16
C ARG A 100 7.22 21.87 5.46
N LYS A 101 6.23 21.87 6.34
CA LYS A 101 5.51 23.11 6.74
C LYS A 101 6.29 23.97 7.72
N ILE A 102 7.31 23.44 8.42
CA ILE A 102 8.05 24.20 9.44
C ILE A 102 9.26 24.96 8.85
N LYS A 103 9.75 24.61 7.66
CA LYS A 103 10.88 25.32 7.01
C LYS A 103 10.49 26.55 6.19
N GLU A 104 9.25 26.67 5.73
CA GLU A 104 8.81 27.84 4.92
C GLU A 104 8.22 28.99 5.76
N VAL A 105 8.00 28.80 7.06
CA VAL A 105 7.46 29.88 7.94
C VAL A 105 8.58 30.62 8.68
N LYS A 106 9.86 30.25 8.48
CA LYS A 106 11.02 30.85 9.17
C LYS A 106 12.04 31.52 8.24
N ASN A 107 11.65 31.90 7.02
CA ASN A 107 12.47 32.74 6.15
C ASN A 107 11.69 33.96 5.67
#